data_AF-A0A7X6YDJ5-F1
#
_entry.id   AF-A0A7X6YDJ5-F1
#
_cell.length_a   1.000
_cell.length_b   1.000
_cell.length_c   1.000
_cell.angle_alpha   90.00
_cell.angle_beta   90.00
_cell.angle_gamma   90.00
#
_symmetry.space_group_name_H-M   'P 1'
#
loop_
_entity.id
_entity.type
_entity.pdbx_description
1 polymer ?
#
loop_
_entity_poly.entity_id
_entity_poly.type
_entity_poly.pdbx_seq_one_letter_code
_entity_poly.pdbx_strand_id
1 'polypeptide(L)'
;MNNRMKEAFTLMEMMVVIGMLGVLMGVTFTGIGQARTRARVAKANAEVRELVNALLAYEAAEQELPVTPNPVDATETALADLLGNSGGPVYLNVPMNGGKFLDPWGTPYRFRIGLKQESGSKEKFSATVTFPNRHRHVRW
;
A
#
# COMPACT_ATOMS: atom_id res chain seq x y z
N MET A 1 -55.78 43.47 4.86
CA MET A 1 -54.50 42.89 4.40
C MET A 1 -53.60 42.72 5.62
N ASN A 2 -53.50 41.50 6.16
CA ASN A 2 -52.71 41.23 7.36
C ASN A 2 -51.22 41.21 6.99
N ASN A 3 -50.53 42.31 7.29
CA ASN A 3 -49.10 42.46 7.08
C ASN A 3 -48.38 41.65 8.16
N ARG A 4 -48.03 40.40 7.87
CA ARG A 4 -47.16 39.60 8.75
C ARG A 4 -45.80 40.28 8.78
N MET A 5 -45.44 40.87 9.92
CA MET A 5 -44.09 41.37 10.15
C MET A 5 -43.13 40.18 9.96
N LYS A 6 -42.24 40.29 8.96
CA LYS A 6 -41.18 39.32 8.77
C LYS A 6 -40.14 39.60 9.84
N GLU A 7 -39.97 38.68 10.78
CA GLU A 7 -38.89 38.71 11.76
C GLU A 7 -37.56 38.63 10.99
N ALA A 8 -36.74 39.66 11.12
CA ALA A 8 -35.41 39.73 10.53
C ALA A 8 -34.39 39.28 11.57
N PHE A 9 -33.46 38.40 11.19
CA PHE A 9 -32.39 37.94 12.06
C PHE A 9 -31.51 39.10 12.53
N THR A 10 -31.15 39.07 13.81
CA THR A 10 -30.24 40.06 14.38
C THR A 10 -28.80 39.78 13.98
N LEU A 11 -27.98 40.84 13.93
CA LEU A 11 -26.53 40.70 13.70
C LEU A 11 -25.87 39.79 14.74
N MET A 12 -26.36 39.83 15.99
CA MET A 12 -25.87 39.00 17.07
C MET A 12 -26.13 37.51 16.82
N GLU A 13 -27.30 37.14 16.31
CA GLU A 13 -27.59 35.75 15.96
C GLU A 13 -26.68 35.23 14.86
N MET A 14 -26.45 36.03 13.81
CA MET A 14 -25.51 35.64 12.76
C MET A 14 -24.07 35.57 13.28
N MET A 15 -23.68 36.45 14.21
CA MET A 15 -22.33 36.46 14.80
C MET A 15 -22.04 35.22 15.65
N VAL A 16 -23.01 34.79 16.46
CA VAL A 16 -22.88 33.57 17.27
C VAL A 16 -22.82 32.33 16.37
N VAL A 17 -23.64 32.27 15.31
CA VAL A 17 -23.67 31.14 14.37
C VAL A 17 -22.33 30.99 13.64
N ILE A 18 -21.79 32.07 13.07
CA ILE A 18 -20.49 32.00 12.39
C ILE A 18 -19.34 31.70 13.37
N GLY A 19 -19.45 32.19 14.62
CA GLY A 19 -18.50 31.88 15.69
C GLY A 19 -18.47 30.38 16.02
N MET A 20 -19.64 29.76 16.20
CA MET A 20 -19.76 28.32 16.45
C MET A 20 -19.33 27.49 15.23
N LEU A 21 -19.64 27.93 14.01
CA LEU A 21 -19.18 27.27 12.78
C LEU A 21 -17.65 27.27 12.66
N GLY A 22 -16.98 28.37 13.03
CA GLY A 22 -15.52 28.44 13.06
C GLY A 22 -14.88 27.43 14.01
N VAL A 23 -15.43 27.27 15.21
CA VAL A 23 -14.95 26.27 16.18
C VAL A 23 -15.16 24.85 15.66
N LEU A 24 -16.34 24.53 15.11
CA LEU A 24 -16.63 23.22 14.55
C LEU A 24 -15.69 22.88 13.38
N MET A 25 -15.44 23.83 12.48
CA MET A 25 -14.50 23.64 11.36
C MET A 25 -13.06 23.42 11.83
N GLY A 26 -12.63 24.04 12.93
CA GLY A 26 -11.29 23.83 13.49
C GLY A 26 -11.06 22.41 13.99
N VAL A 27 -12.08 21.76 14.56
CA VAL A 27 -11.95 20.40 15.13
C VAL A 27 -11.99 19.32 14.04
N THR A 28 -12.79 19.49 12.99
CA THR A 28 -13.05 18.45 11.98
C THR A 28 -11.84 18.09 11.10
N PHE A 29 -10.87 19.00 10.92
CA PHE A 29 -9.74 18.78 9.99
C PHE A 29 -8.64 17.84 10.51
N THR A 30 -8.56 17.58 11.82
CA THR A 30 -7.35 16.98 12.44
C THR A 30 -7.23 15.45 12.28
N GLY A 31 -8.29 14.73 11.85
CA GLY A 31 -8.34 13.26 11.93
C GLY A 31 -7.96 12.46 10.66
N ILE A 32 -7.98 13.06 9.47
CA ILE A 32 -7.99 12.29 8.20
C ILE A 32 -6.61 11.71 7.83
N GLY A 33 -5.53 12.39 8.22
CA GLY A 33 -4.17 12.00 7.82
C GLY A 33 -3.70 10.66 8.38
N GLN A 34 -3.97 10.39 9.65
CA GLN A 34 -3.46 9.18 10.32
C GLN A 34 -4.15 7.89 9.85
N ALA A 35 -5.46 7.95 9.62
CA ALA A 35 -6.23 6.80 9.13
C ALA A 35 -5.75 6.36 7.74
N ARG A 36 -5.49 7.32 6.84
CA ARG A 36 -4.98 7.04 5.50
C ARG A 36 -3.59 6.40 5.52
N THR A 37 -2.71 6.85 6.42
CA THR A 37 -1.37 6.26 6.58
C THR A 37 -1.46 4.82 7.08
N ARG A 38 -2.30 4.54 8.08
CA ARG A 38 -2.51 3.17 8.60
C ARG A 38 -3.06 2.24 7.51
N ALA A 39 -4.02 2.73 6.72
CA ALA A 39 -4.58 1.97 5.59
C ALA A 39 -3.52 1.64 4.53
N ARG A 40 -2.65 2.60 4.18
CA ARG A 40 -1.53 2.36 3.25
C ARG A 40 -0.57 1.30 3.76
N VAL A 41 -0.18 1.36 5.04
CA VAL A 41 0.71 0.34 5.64
C VAL A 41 0.05 -1.04 5.66
N ALA A 42 -1.23 -1.12 6.02
CA ALA A 42 -1.98 -2.38 6.01
C ALA A 42 -2.06 -2.97 4.59
N LYS A 43 -2.34 -2.14 3.58
CA LYS A 43 -2.34 -2.54 2.17
C LYS A 43 -0.99 -3.08 1.74
N ALA A 44 0.09 -2.36 2.03
CA ALA A 44 1.43 -2.80 1.67
C ALA A 44 1.79 -4.16 2.30
N ASN A 45 1.45 -4.36 3.58
CA ASN A 45 1.69 -5.64 4.25
C ASN A 45 0.89 -6.80 3.63
N ALA A 46 -0.33 -6.57 3.18
CA ALA A 46 -1.12 -7.57 2.47
C ALA A 46 -0.47 -7.94 1.14
N GLU A 47 -0.02 -6.94 0.38
CA GLU A 47 0.68 -7.11 -0.91
C GLU A 47 2.03 -7.85 -0.76
N VAL A 48 2.81 -7.63 0.33
CA VAL A 48 3.99 -8.50 0.63
C VAL A 48 3.57 -9.96 0.72
N ARG A 49 2.54 -10.21 1.54
CA ARG A 49 2.14 -11.57 1.89
C ARG A 49 1.65 -12.29 0.65
N GLU A 50 0.97 -11.59 -0.23
CA GLU A 50 0.56 -12.11 -1.53
C GLU A 50 1.75 -12.50 -2.40
N LEU A 51 2.77 -11.63 -2.52
CA LEU A 51 4.03 -11.96 -3.20
C LEU A 51 4.73 -13.18 -2.60
N VAL A 52 4.82 -13.25 -1.28
CA VAL A 52 5.46 -14.38 -0.58
C VAL A 52 4.67 -15.67 -0.82
N ASN A 53 3.34 -15.63 -0.72
CA ASN A 53 2.49 -16.79 -0.96
C ASN A 53 2.58 -17.26 -2.41
N ALA A 54 2.62 -16.34 -3.38
CA ALA A 54 2.82 -16.69 -4.78
C ALA A 54 4.16 -17.37 -5.01
N LEU A 55 5.22 -16.88 -4.36
CA LEU A 55 6.55 -17.48 -4.46
C LEU A 55 6.60 -18.87 -3.83
N LEU A 56 5.94 -19.08 -2.68
CA LEU A 56 5.82 -20.40 -2.05
C LEU A 56 4.98 -21.37 -2.90
N ALA A 57 3.93 -20.88 -3.55
CA ALA A 57 3.11 -21.68 -4.46
C ALA A 57 3.90 -22.09 -5.71
N TYR A 58 4.72 -21.17 -6.25
CA TYR A 58 5.64 -21.43 -7.34
C TYR A 58 6.69 -22.47 -6.95
N GLU A 59 7.33 -22.32 -5.79
CA GLU A 59 8.30 -23.30 -5.25
C GLU A 59 7.68 -24.69 -5.09
N ALA A 60 6.44 -24.76 -4.59
CA ALA A 60 5.74 -26.02 -4.38
C ALA A 60 5.39 -26.73 -5.70
N ALA A 61 5.18 -25.99 -6.78
CA ALA A 61 4.74 -26.53 -8.06
C ALA A 61 5.92 -26.83 -9.02
N GLU A 62 6.87 -25.91 -9.15
CA GLU A 62 7.98 -26.01 -10.09
C GLU A 62 9.26 -26.59 -9.46
N GLN A 63 9.27 -26.79 -8.13
CA GLN A 63 10.42 -27.27 -7.33
C GLN A 63 11.72 -26.47 -7.49
N GLU A 64 11.67 -25.34 -8.19
CA GLU A 64 12.78 -24.45 -8.44
C GLU A 64 12.35 -23.02 -8.11
N LEU A 65 13.26 -22.22 -7.58
CA LEU A 65 13.05 -20.81 -7.31
C LEU A 65 14.11 -19.99 -8.07
N PRO A 66 13.71 -18.99 -8.87
CA PRO A 66 14.66 -18.15 -9.58
C PRO A 66 15.49 -17.36 -8.55
N VAL A 67 16.76 -17.73 -8.41
CA VAL A 67 17.66 -17.08 -7.46
C VAL A 67 18.03 -15.70 -7.98
N THR A 68 17.69 -14.67 -7.21
CA THR A 68 18.09 -13.29 -7.48
C THR A 68 19.18 -12.88 -6.47
N PRO A 69 20.47 -12.83 -6.88
CA PRO A 69 21.57 -12.52 -5.96
C PRO A 69 21.48 -11.09 -5.42
N ASN A 70 20.95 -10.16 -6.23
CA ASN A 70 20.70 -8.78 -5.87
C ASN A 70 19.20 -8.51 -5.78
N PRO A 71 18.75 -7.53 -4.96
CA PRO A 71 17.35 -7.11 -4.97
C PRO A 71 16.93 -6.60 -6.35
N VAL A 72 15.86 -7.15 -6.90
CA VAL A 72 15.28 -6.77 -8.21
C VAL A 72 13.94 -6.08 -7.98
N ASP A 73 13.64 -5.08 -8.80
CA ASP A 73 12.31 -4.45 -8.82
C ASP A 73 11.27 -5.46 -9.36
N ALA A 74 10.08 -5.44 -8.75
CA ALA A 74 8.92 -6.24 -9.11
C ALA A 74 8.30 -5.75 -10.42
N THR A 75 9.00 -5.94 -11.53
CA THR A 75 8.53 -5.66 -12.88
C THR A 75 7.75 -6.84 -13.43
N GLU A 76 6.91 -6.61 -14.44
CA GLU A 76 6.22 -7.67 -15.19
C GLU A 76 7.20 -8.71 -15.75
N THR A 77 8.40 -8.30 -16.15
CA THR A 77 9.46 -9.20 -16.62
C THR A 77 10.08 -10.03 -15.50
N ALA A 78 10.35 -9.43 -14.34
CA ALA A 78 10.93 -10.12 -13.20
C ALA A 78 9.93 -11.07 -12.51
N LEU A 79 8.63 -10.79 -12.67
CA LEU A 79 7.53 -11.60 -12.14
C LEU A 79 6.83 -12.42 -13.22
N ALA A 80 7.40 -12.53 -14.44
CA ALA A 80 6.74 -13.15 -15.58
C ALA A 80 6.25 -14.57 -15.29
N ASP A 81 7.05 -15.35 -14.55
CA ASP A 81 6.73 -16.72 -14.16
C ASP A 81 5.63 -16.79 -13.10
N LEU A 82 5.58 -15.81 -12.19
CA LEU A 82 4.52 -15.73 -11.17
C LEU A 82 3.19 -15.23 -11.75
N LEU A 83 3.24 -14.36 -12.76
CA LEU A 83 2.07 -13.80 -13.44
C LEU A 83 1.49 -14.74 -14.51
N GLY A 84 2.12 -15.88 -14.77
CA GLY A 84 1.73 -16.81 -15.84
C GLY A 84 1.99 -16.26 -17.26
N ASN A 85 2.78 -15.19 -17.41
CA ASN A 85 3.07 -14.58 -18.70
C ASN A 85 4.03 -15.44 -19.56
N SER A 86 4.72 -16.41 -18.94
CA SER A 86 5.53 -17.42 -19.61
C SER A 86 4.73 -18.64 -20.10
N GLY A 87 3.39 -18.63 -19.98
CA GLY A 87 2.51 -19.73 -20.38
C GLY A 87 2.29 -20.79 -19.30
N GLY A 88 2.83 -20.57 -18.11
CA GLY A 88 2.57 -21.39 -16.91
C GLY A 88 1.30 -20.97 -16.15
N PRO A 89 0.95 -21.69 -15.07
CA PRO A 89 -0.14 -21.31 -14.18
C PRO A 89 0.14 -19.95 -13.50
N VAL A 90 -0.93 -19.24 -13.17
CA VAL A 90 -0.85 -17.92 -12.51
C VAL A 90 -0.76 -18.11 -11.00
N TYR A 91 0.36 -17.72 -10.40
CA TYR A 91 0.61 -17.79 -8.96
C TYR A 91 0.35 -16.45 -8.24
N LEU A 92 0.47 -15.34 -8.96
CA LEU A 92 0.31 -13.97 -8.45
C LEU A 92 -0.67 -13.20 -9.32
N ASN A 93 -1.68 -12.58 -8.70
CA ASN A 93 -2.63 -11.72 -9.41
C ASN A 93 -2.69 -10.32 -8.77
N VAL A 94 -1.76 -9.46 -9.18
CA VAL A 94 -1.62 -8.12 -8.62
C VAL A 94 -1.79 -7.04 -9.69
N PRO A 95 -2.33 -5.86 -9.33
CA PRO A 95 -2.43 -4.75 -10.27
C PRO A 95 -1.03 -4.24 -10.64
N MET A 96 -0.65 -4.41 -11.90
CA MET A 96 0.55 -3.81 -12.47
C MET A 96 0.26 -2.40 -12.98
N ASN A 97 1.13 -1.45 -12.64
CA ASN A 97 1.04 -0.08 -13.14
C ASN A 97 2.33 0.26 -13.89
N GLY A 98 2.23 0.49 -15.21
CA GLY A 98 3.38 0.77 -16.06
C GLY A 98 4.43 -0.35 -16.07
N GLY A 99 3.99 -1.61 -16.03
CA GLY A 99 4.89 -2.75 -16.00
C GLY A 99 5.51 -3.06 -14.65
N LYS A 100 5.03 -2.44 -13.57
CA LYS A 100 5.62 -2.53 -12.23
C LYS A 100 4.56 -2.75 -11.17
N PHE A 101 4.87 -3.59 -10.19
CA PHE A 101 4.08 -3.74 -9.00
C PHE A 101 4.51 -2.68 -7.98
N LEU A 102 3.66 -1.67 -7.79
CA LEU A 102 3.98 -0.48 -7.00
C LEU A 102 3.39 -0.57 -5.59
N ASP A 103 4.14 -0.04 -4.63
CA ASP A 103 3.67 0.18 -3.27
C ASP A 103 2.61 1.30 -3.20
N PRO A 104 1.88 1.44 -2.08
CA PRO A 104 0.90 2.52 -1.87
C PRO A 104 1.47 3.95 -1.93
N TRP A 105 2.79 4.09 -2.07
CA TRP A 105 3.53 5.34 -2.22
C TRP A 105 4.11 5.53 -3.64
N GLY A 106 3.85 4.62 -4.57
CA GLY A 106 4.25 4.69 -5.98
C GLY A 106 5.66 4.17 -6.29
N THR A 107 6.33 3.52 -5.34
CA THR A 107 7.67 2.94 -5.55
C THR A 107 7.52 1.45 -5.87
N PRO A 108 8.25 0.90 -6.85
CA PRO A 108 8.19 -0.54 -7.12
C PRO A 108 8.64 -1.34 -5.90
N TYR A 109 7.96 -2.45 -5.66
CA TYR A 109 8.40 -3.41 -4.68
C TYR A 109 9.72 -4.04 -5.11
N ARG A 110 10.60 -4.32 -4.15
CA ARG A 110 11.84 -5.06 -4.42
C ARG A 110 11.80 -6.39 -3.73
N PHE A 111 12.24 -7.42 -4.44
CA PHE A 111 12.36 -8.75 -3.88
C PHE A 111 13.75 -9.29 -4.16
N ARG A 112 14.23 -10.12 -3.24
CA ARG A 112 15.46 -10.89 -3.38
C ARG A 112 15.17 -12.31 -2.95
N ILE A 113 15.54 -13.25 -3.79
CA ILE A 113 15.39 -14.69 -3.59
C ILE A 113 16.81 -15.20 -3.48
N GLY A 114 17.29 -15.34 -2.25
CA GLY A 114 18.64 -15.83 -1.99
C GLY A 114 18.59 -17.20 -1.36
N LEU A 115 19.51 -18.07 -1.76
CA LEU A 115 19.88 -19.23 -0.96
C LEU A 115 20.66 -18.71 0.26
N LYS A 116 20.10 -18.90 1.46
CA LYS A 116 20.86 -18.64 2.68
C LYS A 116 21.52 -19.96 3.07
N GLN A 117 22.80 -20.12 2.72
CA GLN A 117 23.61 -21.18 3.30
C GLN A 117 23.84 -20.87 4.79
N GLU A 118 23.16 -21.64 5.65
CA GLU A 118 23.45 -21.73 7.08
C GLU A 118 24.63 -22.71 7.24
N SER A 119 25.57 -22.47 8.17
CA SER A 119 26.86 -23.19 8.36
C SER A 119 26.74 -24.70 8.73
N GLY A 120 25.66 -25.37 8.35
CA GLY A 120 25.51 -26.83 8.40
C GLY A 120 24.43 -27.27 7.42
N SER A 121 24.85 -27.74 6.23
CA SER A 121 24.15 -28.57 5.22
C SER A 121 22.61 -28.49 5.08
N LYS A 122 21.98 -27.35 5.37
CA LYS A 122 20.57 -27.10 5.08
C LYS A 122 20.47 -25.77 4.34
N GLU A 123 20.31 -25.84 3.03
CA GLU A 123 20.00 -24.68 2.21
C GLU A 123 18.58 -24.23 2.57
N LYS A 124 18.44 -23.06 3.21
CA LYS A 124 17.13 -22.44 3.43
C LYS A 124 16.90 -21.39 2.34
N PHE A 125 15.81 -21.55 1.59
CA PHE A 125 15.32 -20.50 0.70
C PHE A 125 14.90 -19.29 1.53
N SER A 126 15.45 -18.12 1.22
CA SER A 126 15.15 -16.87 1.91
C SER A 126 14.66 -15.84 0.90
N ALA A 127 13.35 -15.61 0.87
CA ALA A 127 12.74 -14.50 0.15
C ALA A 127 12.66 -13.26 1.05
N THR A 128 13.20 -12.13 0.59
CA THR A 128 13.04 -10.84 1.27
C THR A 128 12.36 -9.87 0.32
N VAL A 129 11.12 -9.51 0.63
CA VAL A 129 10.43 -8.40 -0.04
C VAL A 129 10.67 -7.14 0.78
N THR A 130 11.37 -6.17 0.19
CA THR A 130 11.67 -4.89 0.82
C THR A 130 10.90 -3.79 0.11
N PHE A 131 10.24 -2.95 0.90
CA PHE A 131 9.57 -1.76 0.41
C PHE A 131 10.49 -0.58 0.73
N PRO A 132 11.07 0.07 -0.29
CA PRO A 132 12.09 1.10 -0.08
C PRO A 132 11.60 2.25 0.82
N ASN A 133 10.29 2.44 0.92
CA ASN A 133 9.68 3.65 1.48
C ASN A 133 8.95 3.46 2.82
N ARG A 134 9.13 2.33 3.52
CA ARG A 134 8.45 1.99 4.80
C ARG A 134 8.51 3.11 5.85
N HIS A 135 9.55 3.94 5.81
CA HIS A 135 9.83 5.00 6.79
C HIS A 135 9.67 6.43 6.26
N ARG A 136 9.05 6.66 5.09
CA ARG A 136 8.80 8.04 4.62
C ARG A 136 7.70 8.66 5.48
N HIS A 137 8.12 9.30 6.58
CA HIS A 137 7.32 10.31 7.25
C HIS A 137 6.90 11.31 6.19
N VAL A 138 5.60 11.41 5.94
CA VAL A 138 5.02 12.56 5.23
C VAL A 138 5.42 13.79 6.03
N ARG A 139 6.43 14.52 5.54
CA ARG A 139 6.72 15.87 6.02
C ARG A 139 5.55 16.72 5.55
N TRP A 140 4.74 17.16 6.49
CA TRP A 140 3.78 18.25 6.30
C TRP A 140 4.57 19.54 6.11
#